data_AF-A0A6J0LR38-F1
#
_entry.id   AF-A0A6J0LR38-F1
#
_cell.length_a   1.000
_cell.length_b   1.000
_cell.length_c   1.000
_cell.angle_alpha   90.00
_cell.angle_beta   90.00
_cell.angle_gamma   90.00
#
_symmetry.space_group_name_H-M   'P 1'
#
loop_
_entity.id
_entity.type
_entity.pdbx_description
1 polymer ?
#
loop_
_entity_poly.entity_id
_entity_poly.type
_entity_poly.pdbx_seq_one_letter_code
_entity_poly.pdbx_strand_id
1 'polypeptide(L)'
;MASVYSNLTYWLVNHPNIADFTWTEGETFGSTVFFVSVVVSIYLSVTFILRYAMVSLPSLGPRILKPITAVHSLSACLLSLIMAVGCTLSITSAPSLHAICFPVDEKPKGPLFFWAQVFYLSKILEFGDTLLIILGKSFQRLSFLHVYHHATVLIICFIWLRTRQSMFPVGVVTNSTVHVIMYGYYFMCAVGCKPRWKRLVTDFQVVQFVFGFGILVLMFSEHYFGSGCSGIWGSYFTSAFNASLLALFFNFRSKNYVKKTKPEMIKLS
;
A
#
# COMPACT_ATOMS: atom_id res chain seq x y z
N MET A 1 24.35 3.44 18.67
CA MET A 1 22.97 2.99 18.38
C MET A 1 21.91 3.75 19.16
N ALA A 2 22.05 3.96 20.48
CA ALA A 2 21.08 4.72 21.28
C ALA A 2 20.82 6.17 20.77
N SER A 3 21.86 6.88 20.34
CA SER A 3 21.72 8.24 19.77
C SER A 3 20.92 8.27 18.46
N VAL A 4 21.12 7.30 17.57
CA VAL A 4 20.38 7.21 16.29
C VAL A 4 18.91 6.87 16.53
N TYR A 5 18.63 5.92 17.44
CA TYR A 5 17.26 5.57 17.82
C TYR A 5 16.52 6.76 18.43
N SER A 6 17.16 7.49 19.36
CA SER A 6 16.56 8.68 19.98
C SER A 6 16.29 9.78 18.96
N ASN A 7 17.23 10.04 18.03
CA ASN A 7 17.05 11.05 16.99
C ASN A 7 15.90 10.67 16.03
N LEU A 8 15.84 9.41 15.58
CA LEU A 8 14.77 8.96 14.71
C LEU A 8 13.41 9.01 15.41
N THR A 9 13.34 8.60 16.68
CA THR A 9 12.10 8.67 17.47
C THR A 9 11.64 10.12 17.64
N TYR A 10 12.57 11.06 17.86
CA TYR A 10 12.22 12.47 17.91
C TYR A 10 11.60 12.94 16.59
N TRP A 11 12.30 12.76 15.47
CA TRP A 11 11.84 13.30 14.18
C TRP A 11 10.61 12.60 13.60
N LEU A 12 10.39 11.32 13.92
CA LEU A 12 9.34 10.51 13.31
C LEU A 12 8.15 10.24 14.24
N VAL A 13 8.25 10.57 15.52
CA VAL A 13 7.18 10.31 16.50
C VAL A 13 6.92 11.55 17.35
N ASN A 14 7.94 12.10 18.00
CA ASN A 14 7.77 13.16 19.01
C ASN A 14 7.81 14.58 18.44
N HIS A 15 8.09 14.74 17.15
CA HIS A 15 8.10 16.05 16.52
C HIS A 15 6.70 16.66 16.62
N PRO A 16 6.53 17.95 17.00
CA PRO A 16 5.21 18.54 17.28
C PRO A 16 4.17 18.33 16.17
N ASN A 17 4.57 18.53 14.90
CA ASN A 17 3.70 18.31 13.74
C ASN A 17 3.15 16.86 13.61
N ILE A 18 3.83 15.88 14.21
CA ILE A 18 3.46 14.46 14.19
C ILE A 18 2.73 14.09 15.49
N ALA A 19 3.28 14.50 16.62
CA ALA A 19 2.73 14.20 17.94
C ALA A 19 1.37 14.85 18.17
N ASP A 20 1.18 16.10 17.72
CA ASP A 20 -0.06 16.87 17.87
C ASP A 20 -1.02 16.70 16.68
N PHE A 21 -0.66 15.84 15.72
CA PHE A 21 -1.50 15.60 14.55
C PHE A 21 -2.88 15.09 14.96
N THR A 22 -3.92 15.67 14.35
CA THR A 22 -5.30 15.24 14.53
C THR A 22 -5.92 15.07 13.16
N TRP A 23 -6.51 13.91 12.91
CA TRP A 23 -7.28 13.68 11.70
C TRP A 23 -8.73 14.12 11.91
N THR A 24 -9.19 15.05 11.09
CA THR A 24 -10.56 15.57 11.09
C THR A 24 -11.16 15.53 9.68
N GLU A 25 -12.33 14.94 9.56
CA GLU A 25 -13.11 14.91 8.31
C GLU A 25 -13.50 16.35 7.93
N GLY A 26 -13.16 16.79 6.72
CA GLY A 26 -13.44 18.14 6.21
C GLY A 26 -12.31 19.16 6.37
N GLU A 27 -11.44 19.02 7.37
CA GLU A 27 -10.33 19.96 7.57
C GLU A 27 -8.98 19.36 7.15
N THR A 28 -8.75 18.09 7.47
CA THR A 28 -7.51 17.41 7.06
C THR A 28 -7.48 17.24 5.55
N PHE A 29 -6.32 17.47 4.93
CA PHE A 29 -6.21 17.39 3.47
C PHE A 29 -6.67 16.03 2.92
N GLY A 30 -7.61 16.05 1.98
CA GLY A 30 -8.14 14.84 1.34
C GLY A 30 -9.01 13.95 2.24
N SER A 31 -9.52 14.47 3.37
CA SER A 31 -10.34 13.71 4.32
C SER A 31 -11.84 13.68 4.00
N THR A 32 -12.27 14.17 2.83
CA THR A 32 -13.69 14.15 2.43
C THR A 32 -14.01 13.01 1.48
N VAL A 33 -15.22 12.46 1.60
CA VAL A 33 -15.75 11.45 0.66
C VAL A 33 -15.75 11.99 -0.77
N PHE A 34 -16.08 13.27 -0.94
CA PHE A 34 -16.06 13.94 -2.23
C PHE A 34 -14.66 13.91 -2.86
N PHE A 35 -13.63 14.28 -2.11
CA PHE A 35 -12.25 14.26 -2.59
C PHE A 35 -11.84 12.86 -3.07
N VAL A 36 -12.07 11.83 -2.25
CA VAL A 36 -11.73 10.43 -2.60
C VAL A 36 -12.49 10.00 -3.85
N SER A 37 -13.78 10.30 -3.93
CA SER A 37 -14.63 9.92 -5.07
C SER A 37 -14.16 10.58 -6.36
N VAL A 38 -13.78 11.85 -6.31
CA VAL A 38 -13.23 12.59 -7.45
C VAL A 38 -11.88 12.00 -7.86
N VAL A 39 -10.96 11.78 -6.91
CA VAL A 39 -9.63 11.22 -7.20
C VAL A 39 -9.72 9.83 -7.84
N VAL A 40 -10.57 8.94 -7.30
CA VAL A 40 -10.79 7.60 -7.88
C VAL A 40 -11.43 7.70 -9.26
N SER A 41 -12.44 8.56 -9.43
CA SER A 41 -13.12 8.74 -10.72
C SER A 41 -12.17 9.27 -11.79
N ILE A 42 -11.33 10.25 -11.45
CA ILE A 42 -10.27 10.76 -12.33
C ILE A 42 -9.29 9.64 -12.66
N TYR A 43 -8.78 8.91 -11.67
CA TYR A 43 -7.85 7.80 -11.88
C TYR A 43 -8.41 6.76 -12.87
N LEU A 44 -9.65 6.31 -12.67
CA LEU A 44 -10.28 5.31 -13.54
C LEU A 44 -10.54 5.87 -14.94
N SER A 45 -11.03 7.10 -15.04
CA SER A 45 -11.32 7.74 -16.33
C SER A 45 -10.04 7.95 -17.14
N VAL A 46 -9.01 8.52 -16.52
CA VAL A 46 -7.69 8.74 -17.14
C VAL A 46 -7.07 7.40 -17.54
N THR A 47 -7.11 6.39 -16.67
CA THR A 47 -6.57 5.06 -16.98
C THR A 47 -7.29 4.42 -18.17
N PHE A 48 -8.62 4.54 -18.24
CA PHE A 48 -9.42 4.00 -19.34
C PHE A 48 -9.16 4.72 -20.66
N ILE A 49 -9.20 6.05 -20.66
CA ILE A 49 -8.93 6.89 -21.82
C ILE A 49 -7.51 6.65 -22.34
N LEU A 50 -6.51 6.72 -21.45
CA LEU A 50 -5.11 6.49 -21.82
C LEU A 50 -4.86 5.06 -22.28
N ARG A 51 -5.55 4.06 -21.73
CA ARG A 51 -5.46 2.68 -22.22
C ARG A 51 -5.95 2.55 -23.66
N TYR A 52 -7.05 3.21 -24.01
CA TYR A 52 -7.55 3.24 -25.39
C TYR A 52 -6.59 4.01 -26.30
N ALA A 53 -6.16 5.20 -25.87
CA ALA A 53 -5.25 6.05 -26.61
C ALA A 53 -3.83 5.46 -26.76
N MET A 54 -3.41 4.55 -25.88
CA MET A 54 -2.10 3.86 -25.93
C MET A 54 -1.84 3.16 -27.28
N VAL A 55 -2.91 2.75 -27.98
CA VAL A 55 -2.82 2.19 -29.33
C VAL A 55 -2.26 3.22 -30.31
N SER A 56 -2.66 4.48 -30.19
CA SER A 56 -2.34 5.56 -31.12
C SER A 56 -1.16 6.45 -30.68
N LEU A 57 -0.83 6.54 -29.38
CA LEU A 57 0.28 7.38 -28.90
C LEU A 57 1.66 6.82 -29.29
N PRO A 58 2.67 7.64 -29.59
CA PRO A 58 4.06 7.16 -29.70
C PRO A 58 4.58 6.71 -28.32
N SER A 59 5.32 5.58 -28.27
CA SER A 59 5.93 5.11 -27.01
C SER A 59 7.06 6.05 -26.57
N LEU A 60 7.12 6.41 -25.29
CA LEU A 60 8.29 7.11 -24.77
C LEU A 60 9.52 6.20 -24.88
N GLY A 61 10.57 6.70 -25.52
CA GLY A 61 11.81 5.97 -25.68
C GLY A 61 12.40 5.53 -24.32
N PRO A 62 13.06 4.36 -24.24
CA PRO A 62 13.64 3.87 -22.99
C PRO A 62 14.63 4.83 -22.32
N ARG A 63 15.26 5.71 -23.11
CA ARG A 63 16.19 6.75 -22.62
C ARG A 63 15.52 7.79 -21.73
N ILE A 64 14.24 8.10 -21.97
CA ILE A 64 13.47 9.08 -21.19
C ILE A 64 12.67 8.37 -20.08
N LEU A 65 12.08 7.22 -20.39
CA LEU A 65 11.22 6.52 -19.45
C LEU A 65 11.98 5.93 -18.25
N LYS A 66 13.18 5.38 -18.48
CA LYS A 66 13.99 4.77 -17.40
C LYS A 66 14.37 5.75 -16.29
N PRO A 67 14.94 6.95 -16.56
CA PRO A 67 15.27 7.88 -15.48
C PRO A 67 14.04 8.35 -14.71
N ILE A 68 12.92 8.63 -15.39
CA ILE A 68 11.66 8.99 -14.72
C ILE A 68 11.18 7.84 -13.81
N THR A 69 11.21 6.61 -14.32
CA THR A 69 10.83 5.41 -13.54
C THR A 69 11.77 5.20 -12.36
N ALA A 70 13.07 5.45 -12.52
CA ALA A 70 14.06 5.33 -11.47
C ALA A 70 13.80 6.36 -10.36
N VAL A 71 13.60 7.63 -10.72
CA VAL A 71 13.28 8.70 -9.74
C VAL A 71 11.98 8.39 -9.02
N HIS A 72 10.92 8.02 -9.74
CA HIS A 72 9.64 7.66 -9.14
C HIS A 72 9.78 6.48 -8.16
N SER A 73 10.43 5.40 -8.60
CA SER A 73 10.63 4.19 -7.77
C SER A 73 11.50 4.48 -6.55
N LEU A 74 12.54 5.31 -6.70
CA LEU A 74 13.39 5.70 -5.57
C LEU A 74 12.61 6.53 -4.55
N SER A 75 11.86 7.53 -5.01
CA SER A 75 11.01 8.35 -4.13
C SER A 75 9.96 7.51 -3.40
N ALA A 76 9.29 6.59 -4.11
CA ALA A 76 8.31 5.69 -3.51
C ALA A 76 8.96 4.72 -2.50
N CYS A 77 10.17 4.22 -2.80
CA CYS A 77 10.95 3.39 -1.89
C CYS A 77 11.32 4.13 -0.60
N LEU A 78 11.86 5.34 -0.71
CA LEU A 78 12.27 6.16 0.43
C LEU A 78 11.06 6.57 1.28
N LEU A 79 9.96 6.99 0.65
CA LEU A 79 8.71 7.30 1.36
C LEU A 79 8.18 6.06 2.10
N SER A 80 8.19 4.89 1.46
CA SER A 80 7.79 3.63 2.10
C SER A 80 8.69 3.27 3.29
N LEU A 81 9.99 3.52 3.18
CA LEU A 81 10.93 3.29 4.28
C LEU A 81 10.66 4.21 5.46
N ILE A 82 10.45 5.51 5.20
CA ILE A 82 10.13 6.50 6.23
C ILE A 82 8.81 6.15 6.93
N MET A 83 7.77 5.78 6.18
CA MET A 83 6.49 5.35 6.75
C MET A 83 6.64 4.07 7.58
N ALA A 84 7.38 3.07 7.10
CA ALA A 84 7.62 1.83 7.82
C ALA A 84 8.33 2.08 9.16
N VAL A 85 9.41 2.87 9.14
CA VAL A 85 10.18 3.19 10.35
C VAL A 85 9.36 4.06 11.31
N GLY A 86 8.74 5.13 10.81
CA GLY A 86 7.95 6.05 11.63
C GLY A 86 6.75 5.38 12.29
N CYS A 87 5.99 4.57 11.54
CA CYS A 87 4.87 3.82 12.10
C CYS A 87 5.33 2.74 13.08
N THR A 88 6.43 2.03 12.82
CA THR A 88 6.99 1.05 13.76
C THR A 88 7.41 1.70 15.08
N LEU A 89 8.14 2.82 15.02
CA LEU A 89 8.54 3.56 16.22
C LEU A 89 7.32 4.09 17.00
N SER A 90 6.28 4.51 16.29
CA SER A 90 5.01 4.95 16.88
C SER A 90 4.30 3.82 17.63
N ILE A 91 4.29 2.62 17.04
CA ILE A 91 3.71 1.42 17.68
C ILE A 91 4.50 1.03 18.93
N THR A 92 5.84 1.02 18.87
CA THR A 92 6.68 0.65 20.03
C THR A 92 6.65 1.68 21.15
N SER A 93 6.28 2.92 20.85
CA SER A 93 6.13 4.00 21.83
C SER A 93 4.72 4.07 22.43
N ALA A 94 3.76 3.37 21.83
CA ALA A 94 2.38 3.28 22.29
C ALA A 94 2.16 2.02 23.15
N PRO A 95 1.10 1.96 23.98
CA PRO A 95 0.75 0.74 24.70
C PRO A 95 0.46 -0.39 23.71
N SER A 96 1.03 -1.58 23.94
CA SER A 96 1.07 -2.71 22.99
C SER A 96 -0.29 -3.12 22.39
N LEU A 97 -1.39 -2.91 23.12
CA LEU A 97 -2.75 -3.22 22.66
C LEU A 97 -3.18 -2.35 21.46
N HIS A 98 -2.72 -1.10 21.37
CA HIS A 98 -3.10 -0.13 20.33
C HIS A 98 -2.57 -0.50 18.94
N ALA A 99 -1.63 -1.44 18.84
CA ALA A 99 -1.18 -1.98 17.56
C ALA A 99 -2.26 -2.82 16.86
N ILE A 100 -3.11 -3.50 17.64
CA ILE A 100 -4.07 -4.51 17.18
C ILE A 100 -5.51 -4.02 17.37
N CYS A 101 -5.80 -3.42 18.53
CA CYS A 101 -7.13 -2.99 18.92
C CYS A 101 -7.08 -1.57 19.48
N PHE A 102 -7.73 -0.62 18.79
CA PHE A 102 -7.96 0.70 19.36
C PHE A 102 -9.21 0.67 20.24
N PRO A 103 -9.17 1.30 21.42
CA PRO A 103 -10.38 1.56 22.21
C PRO A 103 -11.44 2.27 21.36
N VAL A 104 -12.72 1.97 21.61
CA VAL A 104 -13.84 2.55 20.85
C VAL A 104 -13.88 4.08 20.94
N ASP A 105 -13.44 4.64 22.06
CA ASP A 105 -13.40 6.08 22.34
C ASP A 105 -12.09 6.77 21.93
N GLU A 106 -11.17 6.04 21.29
CA GLU A 106 -9.86 6.59 20.91
C GLU A 106 -10.03 7.75 19.92
N LYS A 107 -9.43 8.90 20.24
CA LYS A 107 -9.49 10.05 19.34
C LYS A 107 -8.52 9.84 18.18
N PRO A 108 -8.83 10.29 16.96
CA PRO A 108 -7.95 10.11 15.80
C PRO A 108 -6.75 11.07 15.85
N LYS A 109 -5.88 10.87 16.84
CA LYS A 109 -4.79 11.78 17.21
C LYS A 109 -3.46 11.06 17.35
N GLY A 110 -2.38 11.82 17.13
CA GLY A 110 -1.03 11.40 17.37
C GLY A 110 -0.35 10.72 16.18
N PRO A 111 0.84 10.13 16.43
CA PRO A 111 1.77 9.76 15.39
C PRO A 111 1.26 8.61 14.50
N LEU A 112 0.45 7.69 15.05
CA LEU A 112 -0.15 6.60 14.27
C LEU A 112 -1.10 7.12 13.18
N PHE A 113 -1.96 8.08 13.52
CA PHE A 113 -2.87 8.70 12.56
C PHE A 113 -2.14 9.60 11.56
N PHE A 114 -1.04 10.25 11.96
CA PHE A 114 -0.17 10.98 11.05
C PHE A 114 0.40 10.06 9.97
N TRP A 115 1.02 8.93 10.37
CA TRP A 115 1.60 7.99 9.42
C TRP A 115 0.54 7.31 8.55
N ALA A 116 -0.65 7.05 9.08
CA ALA A 116 -1.78 6.56 8.28
C ALA A 116 -2.25 7.59 7.25
N GLN A 117 -2.26 8.88 7.59
CA GLN A 117 -2.57 9.96 6.64
C GLN A 117 -1.50 10.05 5.55
N VAL A 118 -0.22 9.99 5.89
CA VAL A 118 0.88 9.96 4.91
C VAL A 118 0.77 8.73 4.00
N PHE A 119 0.45 7.56 4.57
CA PHE A 119 0.22 6.33 3.82
C PHE A 119 -0.98 6.41 2.89
N TYR A 120 -2.09 7.01 3.33
CA TYR A 120 -3.25 7.28 2.47
C TYR A 120 -2.87 8.17 1.27
N LEU A 121 -2.16 9.28 1.51
CA LEU A 121 -1.72 10.17 0.44
C LEU A 121 -0.68 9.52 -0.48
N SER A 122 0.16 8.62 0.04
CA SER A 122 1.12 7.88 -0.78
C SER A 122 0.43 7.06 -1.87
N LYS A 123 -0.78 6.55 -1.63
CA LYS A 123 -1.53 5.77 -2.65
C LYS A 123 -1.93 6.59 -3.86
N ILE A 124 -2.11 7.89 -3.70
CA ILE A 124 -2.32 8.81 -4.84
C ILE A 124 -1.03 8.96 -5.63
N LEU A 125 0.13 9.04 -4.96
CA LEU A 125 1.43 9.08 -5.63
C LEU A 125 1.71 7.79 -6.42
N GLU A 126 1.30 6.64 -5.89
CA GLU A 126 1.43 5.33 -6.54
C GLU A 126 0.59 5.22 -7.84
N PHE A 127 -0.37 6.13 -8.09
CA PHE A 127 -1.01 6.21 -9.42
C PHE A 127 -0.03 6.55 -10.53
N GLY A 128 1.11 7.17 -10.20
CA GLY A 128 2.25 7.37 -11.09
C GLY A 128 2.73 6.07 -11.74
N ASP A 129 2.67 4.92 -11.06
CA ASP A 129 3.03 3.62 -11.64
C ASP A 129 2.16 3.28 -12.84
N THR A 130 0.86 3.56 -12.74
CA THR A 130 -0.11 3.33 -13.83
C THR A 130 0.25 4.21 -15.03
N LEU A 131 0.60 5.48 -14.81
CA LEU A 131 1.04 6.37 -15.86
C LEU A 131 2.33 5.90 -16.52
N LEU A 132 3.33 5.49 -15.75
CA LEU A 132 4.60 4.98 -16.27
C LEU A 132 4.42 3.69 -17.08
N ILE A 133 3.53 2.79 -16.64
CA ILE A 133 3.17 1.58 -17.38
C ILE A 133 2.55 1.93 -18.74
N ILE A 134 1.66 2.93 -18.76
CA ILE A 134 0.98 3.40 -19.97
C ILE A 134 1.99 4.06 -20.93
N LEU A 135 2.82 4.97 -20.43
CA LEU A 135 3.85 5.65 -21.23
C LEU A 135 4.88 4.67 -21.79
N GLY A 136 5.15 3.57 -21.07
CA GLY A 136 5.98 2.45 -21.52
C GLY A 136 5.27 1.40 -22.39
N LYS A 137 4.00 1.63 -22.76
CA LYS A 137 3.15 0.71 -23.54
C LYS A 137 3.09 -0.72 -23.01
N SER A 138 3.14 -0.91 -21.70
CA SER A 138 3.20 -2.24 -21.11
C SER A 138 1.81 -2.78 -20.78
N PHE A 139 1.04 -3.16 -21.80
CA PHE A 139 -0.32 -3.70 -21.65
C PHE A 139 -0.38 -4.93 -20.72
N GLN A 140 0.66 -5.76 -20.73
CA GLN A 140 0.73 -6.93 -19.84
C GLN A 140 0.84 -6.53 -18.35
N ARG A 141 1.44 -5.37 -18.05
CA ARG A 141 1.55 -4.83 -16.70
C ARG A 141 0.29 -4.07 -16.28
N LEU A 142 -0.38 -3.39 -17.23
CA LEU A 142 -1.68 -2.75 -17.01
C LEU A 142 -2.83 -3.78 -16.97
N SER A 143 -2.74 -4.69 -16.00
CA SER A 143 -3.75 -5.72 -15.78
C SER A 143 -4.97 -5.15 -15.04
N PHE A 144 -6.11 -5.86 -15.12
CA PHE A 144 -7.27 -5.54 -14.29
C PHE A 144 -6.92 -5.52 -12.80
N LEU A 145 -6.10 -6.48 -12.35
CA LEU A 145 -5.64 -6.55 -10.96
C LEU A 145 -4.91 -5.27 -10.53
N HIS A 146 -4.04 -4.73 -11.38
CA HIS A 146 -3.31 -3.50 -11.11
C HIS A 146 -4.26 -2.33 -10.85
N VAL A 147 -5.16 -2.07 -11.81
CA VAL A 147 -6.10 -0.93 -11.73
C VAL A 147 -7.08 -1.09 -10.58
N TYR A 148 -7.61 -2.30 -10.39
CA TYR A 148 -8.52 -2.63 -9.29
C TYR A 148 -7.85 -2.44 -7.92
N HIS A 149 -6.60 -2.91 -7.78
CA HIS A 149 -5.81 -2.74 -6.55
C HIS A 149 -5.58 -1.27 -6.21
N HIS A 150 -5.03 -0.48 -7.15
CA HIS A 150 -4.73 0.93 -6.88
C HIS A 150 -5.99 1.75 -6.54
N ALA A 151 -7.11 1.52 -7.23
CA ALA A 151 -8.37 2.18 -6.89
C ALA A 151 -8.90 1.77 -5.51
N THR A 152 -8.90 0.47 -5.21
CA THR A 152 -9.48 -0.09 -3.98
C THR A 152 -8.66 0.27 -2.75
N VAL A 153 -7.33 0.18 -2.82
CA VAL A 153 -6.44 0.45 -1.67
C VAL A 153 -6.57 1.90 -1.21
N LEU A 154 -6.72 2.86 -2.13
CA LEU A 154 -6.99 4.26 -1.75
C LEU A 154 -8.28 4.40 -0.93
N ILE A 155 -9.37 3.73 -1.35
CA ILE A 155 -10.66 3.73 -0.65
C ILE A 155 -10.54 3.07 0.72
N ILE A 156 -9.84 1.93 0.80
CA ILE A 156 -9.59 1.23 2.06
C ILE A 156 -8.84 2.13 3.05
N CYS A 157 -7.76 2.78 2.62
CA CYS A 157 -6.98 3.69 3.47
C CYS A 157 -7.83 4.85 4.00
N PHE A 158 -8.70 5.42 3.17
CA PHE A 158 -9.64 6.45 3.59
C PHE A 158 -10.61 5.94 4.66
N ILE A 159 -11.19 4.75 4.46
CA ILE A 159 -12.10 4.13 5.42
C ILE A 159 -11.37 3.83 6.74
N TRP A 160 -10.09 3.42 6.71
CA TRP A 160 -9.30 3.20 7.92
C TRP A 160 -9.23 4.45 8.78
N LEU A 161 -8.89 5.59 8.19
CA LEU A 161 -8.81 6.87 8.88
C LEU A 161 -10.18 7.32 9.40
N ARG A 162 -11.19 7.29 8.53
CA ARG A 162 -12.55 7.75 8.87
C ARG A 162 -13.21 6.92 9.97
N THR A 163 -13.03 5.61 9.93
CA THR A 163 -13.66 4.68 10.90
C THR A 163 -12.78 4.38 12.10
N ARG A 164 -11.56 4.95 12.16
CA ARG A 164 -10.55 4.65 13.19
C ARG A 164 -10.31 3.13 13.30
N GLN A 165 -10.15 2.50 12.14
CA GLN A 165 -10.12 1.05 11.99
C GLN A 165 -8.97 0.46 12.81
N SER A 166 -9.31 -0.30 13.85
CA SER A 166 -8.33 -1.07 14.62
C SER A 166 -7.59 -2.01 13.70
N MET A 167 -6.25 -1.97 13.68
CA MET A 167 -5.32 -2.74 12.81
C MET A 167 -4.62 -1.97 11.70
N PHE A 168 -5.08 -0.76 11.36
CA PHE A 168 -4.41 0.02 10.32
C PHE A 168 -2.89 0.16 10.56
N PRO A 169 -2.35 0.30 11.81
CA PRO A 169 -0.91 0.46 12.00
C PRO A 169 -0.10 -0.75 11.50
N VAL A 170 -0.57 -1.96 11.78
CA VAL A 170 0.04 -3.21 11.28
C VAL A 170 -0.06 -3.28 9.76
N GLY A 171 -1.20 -2.88 9.20
CA GLY A 171 -1.39 -2.79 7.75
C GLY A 171 -0.41 -1.82 7.08
N VAL A 172 -0.23 -0.62 7.67
CA VAL A 172 0.71 0.41 7.19
C VAL A 172 2.15 -0.09 7.23
N VAL A 173 2.60 -0.65 8.36
CA VAL A 173 3.97 -1.17 8.49
C VAL A 173 4.23 -2.29 7.49
N THR A 174 3.38 -3.32 7.48
CA THR A 174 3.59 -4.49 6.61
C THR A 174 3.56 -4.13 5.13
N ASN A 175 2.60 -3.31 4.69
CA ASN A 175 2.54 -2.87 3.30
C ASN A 175 3.73 -1.99 2.93
N SER A 176 4.09 -1.03 3.79
CA SER A 176 5.23 -0.14 3.54
C SER A 176 6.55 -0.92 3.44
N THR A 177 6.77 -1.91 4.31
CA THR A 177 7.96 -2.79 4.23
C THR A 177 8.01 -3.58 2.91
N VAL A 178 6.89 -4.15 2.48
CA VAL A 178 6.82 -4.84 1.18
C VAL A 178 7.03 -3.86 0.03
N HIS A 179 6.52 -2.63 0.13
CA HIS A 179 6.71 -1.59 -0.86
C HIS A 179 8.17 -1.12 -0.96
N VAL A 180 8.93 -1.07 0.15
CA VAL A 180 10.38 -0.84 0.13
C VAL A 180 11.07 -1.90 -0.75
N ILE A 181 10.74 -3.18 -0.55
CA ILE A 181 11.34 -4.29 -1.32
C ILE A 181 10.92 -4.19 -2.80
N MET A 182 9.64 -3.95 -3.07
CA MET A 182 9.09 -3.86 -4.44
C MET A 182 9.66 -2.67 -5.22
N TYR A 183 9.62 -1.46 -4.66
CA TYR A 183 10.13 -0.26 -5.33
C TYR A 183 11.65 -0.24 -5.39
N GLY A 184 12.36 -0.80 -4.40
CA GLY A 184 13.79 -1.05 -4.49
C GLY A 184 14.14 -1.96 -5.68
N TYR A 185 13.33 -3.01 -5.91
CA TYR A 185 13.47 -3.87 -7.10
C TYR A 185 13.20 -3.11 -8.41
N TYR A 186 12.17 -2.27 -8.47
CA TYR A 186 11.86 -1.47 -9.66
C TYR A 186 12.92 -0.41 -9.96
N PHE A 187 13.45 0.25 -8.92
CA PHE A 187 14.57 1.18 -9.04
C PHE A 187 15.80 0.48 -9.65
N MET A 188 16.20 -0.66 -9.08
CA MET A 188 17.32 -1.46 -9.63
C MET A 188 17.10 -1.81 -11.10
N CYS A 189 15.89 -2.26 -11.46
CA CYS A 189 15.54 -2.58 -12.84
C CYS A 189 15.62 -1.36 -13.78
N ALA A 190 15.25 -0.18 -13.29
CA ALA A 190 15.28 1.05 -14.07
C ALA A 190 16.71 1.54 -14.35
N VAL A 191 17.63 1.39 -13.38
CA VAL A 191 19.06 1.75 -13.54
C VAL A 191 19.87 0.69 -14.29
N GLY A 192 19.27 -0.46 -14.63
CA GLY A 192 19.87 -1.49 -15.49
C GLY A 192 20.31 -2.76 -14.75
N CYS A 193 20.22 -2.79 -13.43
CA CYS A 193 20.45 -3.99 -12.64
C CYS A 193 19.19 -4.87 -12.67
N LYS A 194 19.27 -6.13 -13.09
CA LYS A 194 18.11 -7.05 -13.10
C LYS A 194 18.30 -8.15 -12.05
N PRO A 195 17.82 -7.96 -10.81
CA PRO A 195 17.97 -8.96 -9.77
C PRO A 195 17.20 -10.25 -10.11
N ARG A 196 17.79 -11.41 -9.79
CA ARG A 196 17.17 -12.73 -10.03
C ARG A 196 16.03 -13.05 -9.06
N TRP A 197 15.89 -12.31 -7.95
CA TRP A 197 14.88 -12.54 -6.91
C TRP A 197 13.50 -11.93 -7.20
N LYS A 198 13.12 -11.76 -8.48
CA LYS A 198 11.78 -11.25 -8.85
C LYS A 198 10.65 -12.04 -8.19
N ARG A 199 10.81 -13.37 -8.09
CA ARG A 199 9.82 -14.27 -7.49
C ARG A 199 9.61 -13.99 -6.00
N LEU A 200 10.70 -13.66 -5.29
CA LEU A 200 10.67 -13.34 -3.87
C LEU A 200 9.79 -12.11 -3.57
N VAL A 201 9.81 -11.10 -4.45
CA VAL A 201 8.93 -9.91 -4.33
C VAL A 201 7.45 -10.30 -4.35
N THR A 202 7.05 -11.19 -5.28
CA THR A 202 5.67 -11.67 -5.36
C THR A 202 5.31 -12.56 -4.17
N ASP A 203 6.23 -13.39 -3.69
CA ASP A 203 5.98 -14.23 -2.51
C ASP A 203 5.79 -13.36 -1.26
N PHE A 204 6.58 -12.29 -1.05
CA PHE A 204 6.37 -11.33 0.05
C PHE A 204 5.00 -10.65 0.00
N GLN A 205 4.52 -10.26 -1.19
CA GLN A 205 3.18 -9.67 -1.33
C GLN A 205 2.07 -10.65 -0.93
N VAL A 206 2.21 -11.93 -1.28
CA VAL A 206 1.23 -12.96 -0.87
C VAL A 206 1.29 -13.20 0.64
N VAL A 207 2.49 -13.30 1.22
CA VAL A 207 2.66 -13.45 2.67
C VAL A 207 2.05 -12.25 3.42
N GLN A 208 2.17 -11.04 2.91
CA GLN A 208 1.55 -9.84 3.50
C GLN A 208 0.03 -9.98 3.63
N PHE A 209 -0.66 -10.46 2.58
CA PHE A 209 -2.10 -10.65 2.64
C PHE A 209 -2.48 -11.75 3.63
N VAL A 210 -1.79 -12.90 3.60
CA VAL A 210 -2.05 -14.01 4.54
C VAL A 210 -1.84 -13.57 5.99
N PHE A 211 -0.74 -12.87 6.25
CA PHE A 211 -0.46 -12.30 7.57
C PHE A 211 -1.55 -11.31 8.00
N GLY A 212 -1.96 -10.42 7.10
CA GLY A 212 -3.05 -9.47 7.36
C GLY A 212 -4.37 -10.15 7.75
N PHE A 213 -4.73 -11.25 7.08
CA PHE A 213 -5.90 -12.06 7.48
C PHE A 213 -5.72 -12.71 8.86
N GLY A 214 -4.53 -13.20 9.18
CA GLY A 214 -4.25 -13.78 10.50
C GLY A 214 -4.46 -12.76 11.63
N ILE A 215 -3.90 -11.57 11.49
CA ILE A 215 -4.05 -10.53 12.52
C ILE A 215 -5.52 -10.03 12.56
N LEU A 216 -6.22 -9.99 11.42
CA LEU A 216 -7.65 -9.63 11.37
C LEU A 216 -8.50 -10.58 12.23
N VAL A 217 -8.19 -11.88 12.23
CA VAL A 217 -8.86 -12.86 13.12
C VAL A 217 -8.61 -12.53 14.59
N LEU A 218 -7.38 -12.13 14.94
CA LEU A 218 -7.06 -11.69 16.32
C LEU A 218 -7.88 -10.45 16.69
N MET A 219 -7.98 -9.45 15.81
CA MET A 219 -8.78 -8.25 16.07
C MET A 219 -10.27 -8.56 16.23
N PHE A 220 -10.84 -9.46 15.42
CA PHE A 220 -12.22 -9.91 15.63
C PHE A 220 -12.38 -10.64 16.98
N SER A 221 -11.40 -11.46 17.37
CA SER A 221 -11.41 -12.15 18.66
C SER A 221 -11.44 -11.15 19.82
N GLU A 222 -10.56 -10.14 19.79
CA GLU A 222 -10.53 -9.06 20.79
C GLU A 222 -11.82 -8.21 20.77
N HIS A 223 -12.42 -7.99 19.61
CA HIS A 223 -13.67 -7.23 19.51
C HIS A 223 -14.86 -7.96 20.15
N TYR A 224 -14.98 -9.28 19.94
CA TYR A 224 -16.12 -10.07 20.42
C TYR A 224 -15.94 -10.61 21.84
N PHE A 225 -14.72 -10.94 22.26
CA PHE A 225 -14.43 -11.55 23.56
C PHE A 225 -13.70 -10.61 24.53
N GLY A 226 -13.19 -9.47 24.05
CA GLY A 226 -12.50 -8.46 24.85
C GLY A 226 -13.37 -7.22 25.10
N SER A 227 -12.73 -6.05 25.19
CA SER A 227 -13.37 -4.76 25.51
C SER A 227 -14.04 -4.07 24.32
N GLY A 228 -14.04 -4.70 23.14
CA GLY A 228 -14.49 -4.08 21.89
C GLY A 228 -13.42 -3.20 21.24
N CYS A 229 -13.28 -3.33 19.92
CA CYS A 229 -12.34 -2.55 19.10
C CYS A 229 -13.07 -1.57 18.18
N SER A 230 -12.47 -0.40 17.96
CA SER A 230 -13.00 0.63 17.05
C SER A 230 -12.96 0.22 15.57
N GLY A 231 -13.93 0.73 14.80
CA GLY A 231 -13.97 0.58 13.34
C GLY A 231 -14.34 -0.81 12.81
N ILE A 232 -15.22 -1.55 13.52
CA ILE A 232 -15.66 -2.89 13.12
C ILE A 232 -16.28 -2.92 11.71
N TRP A 233 -17.11 -1.94 11.37
CA TRP A 233 -17.72 -1.82 10.03
C TRP A 233 -16.67 -1.60 8.93
N GLY A 234 -15.67 -0.76 9.19
CA GLY A 234 -14.52 -0.57 8.30
C GLY A 234 -13.69 -1.85 8.15
N SER A 235 -13.61 -2.66 9.20
CA SER A 235 -12.92 -3.96 9.21
C SER A 235 -13.63 -4.97 8.31
N TYR A 236 -14.96 -5.09 8.36
CA TYR A 236 -15.71 -5.96 7.44
C TYR A 236 -15.52 -5.54 5.97
N PHE A 237 -15.63 -4.24 5.70
CA PHE A 237 -15.40 -3.71 4.36
C PHE A 237 -13.99 -4.06 3.87
N THR A 238 -12.97 -3.75 4.67
CA THR A 238 -11.56 -4.07 4.36
C THR A 238 -11.36 -5.56 4.11
N SER A 239 -12.00 -6.42 4.91
CA SER A 239 -11.91 -7.88 4.80
C SER A 239 -12.47 -8.38 3.47
N ALA A 240 -13.66 -7.91 3.07
CA ALA A 240 -14.30 -8.29 1.82
C ALA A 240 -13.44 -7.92 0.60
N PHE A 241 -12.92 -6.69 0.58
CA PHE A 241 -12.08 -6.23 -0.52
C PHE A 241 -10.71 -6.92 -0.54
N ASN A 242 -10.05 -7.09 0.60
CA ASN A 242 -8.79 -7.83 0.66
C ASN A 242 -8.96 -9.29 0.24
N ALA A 243 -10.11 -9.92 0.52
CA ALA A 243 -10.38 -11.29 0.08
C ALA A 243 -10.48 -11.38 -1.44
N SER A 244 -11.16 -10.40 -2.06
CA SER A 244 -11.22 -10.29 -3.52
C SER A 244 -9.82 -10.11 -4.14
N LEU A 245 -8.97 -9.24 -3.56
CA LEU A 245 -7.61 -9.01 -4.02
C LEU A 245 -6.74 -10.26 -3.89
N LEU A 246 -6.83 -10.96 -2.75
CA LEU A 246 -6.08 -12.20 -2.54
C LEU A 246 -6.45 -13.27 -3.58
N ALA A 247 -7.74 -13.44 -3.88
CA ALA A 247 -8.20 -14.36 -4.92
C ALA A 247 -7.61 -13.99 -6.31
N LEU A 248 -7.57 -12.69 -6.63
CA LEU A 248 -6.95 -12.18 -7.86
C LEU A 248 -5.44 -12.42 -7.90
N PHE A 249 -4.72 -12.22 -6.79
CA PHE A 249 -3.29 -12.50 -6.69
C PHE A 249 -2.97 -13.99 -6.85
N PHE A 250 -3.77 -14.87 -6.23
CA PHE A 250 -3.65 -16.31 -6.43
C PHE A 250 -3.86 -16.71 -7.90
N ASN A 251 -4.87 -16.13 -8.56
CA ASN A 251 -5.11 -16.36 -9.98
C ASN A 251 -3.93 -15.88 -10.84
N PHE A 252 -3.38 -14.69 -10.56
CA PHE A 252 -2.19 -14.16 -11.22
C PHE A 252 -0.97 -15.06 -11.04
N ARG A 253 -0.71 -15.54 -9.81
CA ARG A 253 0.41 -16.45 -9.51
C ARG A 253 0.26 -17.78 -10.23
N SER A 254 -0.94 -18.36 -10.20
CA SER A 254 -1.26 -19.62 -10.86
C SER A 254 -1.04 -19.52 -12.38
N LYS A 255 -1.51 -18.44 -13.01
CA LYS A 255 -1.35 -18.21 -14.47
C LYS A 255 0.09 -17.94 -14.89
N ASN A 256 0.84 -17.13 -14.13
CA ASN A 256 2.18 -16.69 -14.54
C ASN A 256 3.32 -17.63 -14.14
N TYR A 257 3.19 -18.35 -13.03
CA TYR A 257 4.28 -19.17 -12.49
C TYR A 257 3.95 -20.66 -12.55
N VAL A 258 2.78 -21.11 -12.05
CA VAL A 258 2.48 -22.55 -11.95
C VAL A 258 2.12 -23.17 -13.31
N LYS A 259 1.26 -22.51 -14.08
CA LYS A 259 0.85 -22.98 -15.40
C LYS A 259 1.91 -22.77 -16.49
N LYS A 260 3.02 -22.08 -16.24
CA LYS A 260 4.18 -22.03 -17.16
C LYS A 260 5.17 -23.17 -16.93
N THR A 261 5.28 -23.68 -15.71
CA THR A 261 6.14 -24.85 -15.41
C THR A 261 5.58 -26.15 -16.01
N LYS A 262 4.26 -26.30 -16.13
CA LYS A 262 3.63 -27.48 -16.79
C LYS A 262 3.87 -27.60 -18.32
N PRO A 263 3.73 -26.54 -19.14
CA PRO A 263 3.93 -26.65 -20.60
C PRO A 263 5.39 -26.83 -21.02
N GLU A 264 6.38 -26.48 -20.18
CA GLU A 264 7.80 -26.81 -20.45
C GLU A 264 8.14 -28.26 -20.07
N MET A 265 7.53 -28.83 -19.01
CA MET A 265 7.78 -30.24 -18.66
C MET A 265 7.05 -31.26 -19.55
N ILE A 266 5.95 -30.89 -20.21
CA ILE A 266 5.22 -31.79 -21.14
C ILE A 266 5.87 -31.83 -22.54
N LYS A 267 6.79 -30.91 -22.86
CA LYS A 267 7.54 -30.91 -24.13
C LYS A 267 8.91 -31.63 -24.04
N LEU A 268 9.26 -32.15 -22.87
CA LEU A 268 10.51 -32.86 -22.60
C LEU A 268 10.29 -34.32 -22.16
N SER A 269 9.07 -34.84 -22.33
CA SER A 269 8.71 -36.25 -22.09
C SER A 269 8.36 -36.95 -23.39
#